data_AF-A0AA37GZV8-F1
#
_entry.id   AF-A0AA37GZV8-F1
#
_cell.length_a   1.000
_cell.length_b   1.000
_cell.length_c   1.000
_cell.angle_alpha   90.00
_cell.angle_beta   90.00
_cell.angle_gamma   90.00
#
_symmetry.space_group_name_H-M   'P 1'
#
loop_
_entity.id
_entity.type
_entity.pdbx_description
1 polymer ?
#
loop_
_entity_poly.entity_id
_entity_poly.type
_entity_poly.pdbx_seq_one_letter_code
_entity_poly.pdbx_strand_id
1 'polypeptide(L)'
;MIGQRPSPKEGAEIAKWDELLLKLTKAILLRKPVSTIGRAFQPSKSISIRWELASGGEGSVGDSDADQAALALLVKDCEPATFGRGDEEVFDQGHRKVGKMDTEAFCTDFGPCEYGVMETVVQALANTVDGFGQGQCRDLRAELYKLDISQASVLCS
;
A
#
# COMPACT_ATOMS: atom_id res chain seq x y z
N MET A 1 1.07 -7.43 -32.97
CA MET A 1 -0.38 -7.61 -32.69
C MET A 1 -0.91 -6.29 -32.17
N ILE A 2 -1.94 -5.74 -32.83
CA ILE A 2 -2.47 -4.39 -32.59
C ILE A 2 -3.36 -4.47 -31.35
N GLY A 3 -2.96 -3.83 -30.25
CA GLY A 3 -3.81 -3.72 -29.06
C GLY A 3 -5.11 -3.01 -29.43
N GLN A 4 -6.24 -3.67 -29.20
CA GLN A 4 -7.54 -3.05 -29.43
C GLN A 4 -7.65 -1.79 -28.58
N ARG A 5 -7.99 -0.67 -29.24
CA ARG A 5 -8.23 0.61 -28.58
C ARG A 5 -9.49 0.42 -27.71
N PRO A 6 -9.45 0.73 -26.41
CA PRO A 6 -10.60 0.55 -25.54
C PRO A 6 -11.80 1.30 -26.11
N SER A 7 -12.99 0.71 -25.98
CA SER A 7 -14.20 1.34 -26.46
C SER A 7 -14.42 2.68 -25.76
N PRO A 8 -15.13 3.65 -26.38
CA PRO A 8 -15.33 4.97 -25.78
C PRO A 8 -15.94 4.93 -24.37
N LYS A 9 -16.72 3.89 -24.05
CA LYS A 9 -17.32 3.67 -22.73
C LYS A 9 -16.28 3.19 -21.70
N GLU A 10 -15.46 2.20 -22.08
CA GLU A 10 -14.36 1.72 -21.23
C GLU A 10 -13.31 2.80 -21.00
N GLY A 11 -13.00 3.61 -22.04
CA GLY A 11 -12.08 4.73 -21.90
C GLY A 11 -12.55 5.82 -20.93
N ALA A 12 -13.86 6.11 -20.91
CA ALA A 12 -14.45 7.05 -19.97
C ALA A 12 -14.47 6.51 -18.53
N GLU A 13 -14.70 5.20 -18.37
CA GLU A 13 -14.68 4.54 -17.07
C GLU A 13 -13.27 4.48 -16.48
N ILE A 14 -12.26 4.13 -17.29
CA ILE A 14 -10.85 4.14 -16.89
C ILE A 14 -10.42 5.54 -16.45
N ALA A 15 -10.75 6.57 -17.23
CA ALA A 15 -10.42 7.96 -16.89
C ALA A 15 -11.07 8.41 -15.56
N LYS A 16 -12.30 7.95 -15.30
CA LYS A 16 -12.97 8.19 -14.01
C LYS A 16 -12.19 7.54 -12.87
N TRP A 17 -11.75 6.29 -13.02
CA TRP A 17 -10.97 5.59 -11.99
C TRP A 17 -9.58 6.20 -11.76
N ASP A 18 -8.89 6.64 -12.81
CA ASP A 18 -7.61 7.34 -12.70
C ASP A 18 -7.74 8.65 -11.91
N GLU A 19 -8.79 9.43 -12.19
CA GLU A 19 -9.08 10.65 -11.43
C GLU A 19 -9.36 10.36 -9.96
N LEU A 20 -10.09 9.27 -9.66
CA LEU A 20 -10.36 8.83 -8.30
C LEU A 20 -9.10 8.36 -7.57
N LEU A 21 -8.26 7.57 -8.22
CA LEU A 21 -6.98 7.11 -7.67
C LEU A 21 -6.07 8.31 -7.37
N LEU A 22 -6.03 9.30 -8.26
CA LEU A 22 -5.28 10.53 -8.02
C LEU A 22 -5.83 11.33 -6.84
N LYS A 23 -7.16 11.46 -6.72
CA LYS A 23 -7.82 12.14 -5.59
C LYS A 23 -7.52 11.43 -4.27
N LEU A 24 -7.62 10.11 -4.23
CA LEU A 24 -7.30 9.28 -3.07
C LEU A 24 -5.83 9.43 -2.68
N THR A 25 -4.92 9.30 -3.64
CA THR A 25 -3.47 9.43 -3.42
C THR A 25 -3.13 10.78 -2.82
N LYS A 26 -3.70 11.86 -3.35
CA LYS A 26 -3.52 13.21 -2.81
C LYS A 26 -4.14 13.36 -1.42
N ALA A 27 -5.34 12.81 -1.19
CA ALA A 27 -6.01 12.89 0.11
C ALA A 27 -5.24 12.17 1.22
N ILE A 28 -4.56 11.06 0.89
CA ILE A 28 -3.74 10.28 1.82
C ILE A 28 -2.37 10.95 2.03
N LEU A 29 -1.67 11.33 0.95
CA LEU A 29 -0.28 11.80 1.03
C LEU A 29 -0.13 13.30 1.37
N LEU A 30 -1.08 14.15 0.98
CA LEU A 30 -1.02 15.61 1.21
C LEU A 30 -1.83 16.06 2.42
N ARG A 31 -2.42 15.13 3.18
CA ARG A 31 -3.17 15.50 4.38
C ARG A 31 -2.21 16.10 5.39
N LYS A 32 -2.42 17.39 5.71
CA LYS A 32 -2.08 17.89 7.05
C LYS A 32 -2.95 17.11 8.04
N PRO A 33 -2.43 16.74 9.22
CA PRO A 33 -3.18 15.92 10.17
C PRO A 33 -4.54 16.56 10.45
N VAL A 34 -5.61 15.92 9.96
CA VAL A 34 -6.97 16.36 10.21
C VAL A 34 -7.32 15.87 11.60
N SER A 35 -7.39 16.83 12.53
CA SER A 35 -8.16 16.66 13.76
C SER A 35 -9.61 16.43 13.37
N THR A 36 -10.06 15.18 13.45
CA THR A 36 -11.48 14.88 13.36
C THR A 36 -12.10 15.31 14.68
N ILE A 37 -13.24 16.00 14.63
CA ILE A 37 -13.97 16.48 15.82
C ILE A 37 -14.10 15.33 16.83
N GLY A 38 -13.38 15.43 17.95
CA GLY A 38 -13.45 14.51 19.08
C GLY A 38 -12.26 13.57 19.31
N ARG A 39 -11.32 13.39 18.37
CA ARG A 39 -10.10 12.58 18.60
C ARG A 39 -8.85 13.43 18.41
N ALA A 40 -8.13 13.66 19.51
CA ALA A 40 -6.84 14.35 19.47
C ALA A 40 -5.90 13.61 18.52
N PHE A 41 -5.13 14.35 17.71
CA PHE A 41 -4.04 13.80 16.91
C PHE A 41 -3.04 13.13 17.86
N GLN A 42 -3.05 11.81 17.91
CA GLN A 42 -2.02 11.07 18.63
C GLN A 42 -0.80 11.00 17.73
N PRO A 43 0.43 11.26 18.24
CA PRO A 43 1.63 10.94 17.49
C PRO A 43 1.54 9.48 17.07
N SER A 44 1.70 9.23 15.77
CA SER A 44 1.57 7.90 15.23
C SER A 44 2.57 6.98 15.92
N LYS A 45 2.09 5.84 16.39
CA LYS A 45 2.95 4.75 16.86
C LYS A 45 3.95 4.41 15.74
N SER A 46 5.22 4.20 16.10
CA SER A 46 6.21 3.65 15.16
C SER A 46 5.69 2.33 14.62
N ILE A 47 5.88 2.10 13.32
CA ILE A 47 5.46 0.87 12.64
C ILE A 47 6.63 -0.10 12.66
N SER A 48 6.33 -1.34 13.01
CA SER A 48 7.26 -2.46 12.95
C SER A 48 6.79 -3.51 11.95
N ILE A 49 7.77 -4.16 11.33
CA ILE A 49 7.57 -5.35 10.51
C ILE A 49 8.37 -6.48 11.16
N ARG A 50 7.71 -7.62 11.38
CA ARG A 50 8.34 -8.86 11.84
C ARG A 50 8.17 -9.92 10.79
N TRP A 51 9.19 -10.75 10.58
CA TRP A 51 9.17 -11.81 9.58
C TRP A 51 9.96 -13.03 10.06
N GLU A 52 9.74 -14.17 9.42
CA GLU A 52 10.53 -15.37 9.66
C GLU A 52 11.81 -15.33 8.79
N LEU A 53 12.98 -15.54 9.39
CA LEU A 53 14.24 -15.57 8.63
C LEU A 53 14.36 -16.85 7.82
N ALA A 54 14.95 -16.76 6.63
CA ALA A 54 15.25 -17.92 5.79
C ALA A 54 16.22 -18.92 6.48
N SER A 55 17.04 -18.47 7.44
CA SER A 55 17.92 -19.33 8.24
C SER A 55 17.22 -20.02 9.42
N GLY A 56 15.93 -19.77 9.62
CA GLY A 56 15.21 -20.05 10.86
C GLY A 56 15.41 -18.94 11.89
N GLY A 57 14.33 -18.62 12.62
CA GLY A 57 14.27 -17.54 13.62
C GLY A 57 13.33 -16.40 13.20
N GLU A 58 13.29 -15.34 14.01
CA GLU A 58 12.41 -14.17 13.78
C GLU A 58 13.23 -12.89 13.61
N GLY A 59 12.91 -12.13 12.56
CA GLY A 59 13.45 -10.81 12.27
C GLY A 59 12.44 -9.73 12.68
N SER A 60 12.93 -8.55 13.03
CA SER A 60 12.12 -7.37 13.31
C SER A 60 12.83 -6.11 12.84
N VAL A 61 12.10 -5.19 12.22
CA VAL A 61 12.60 -3.90 11.75
C VAL A 61 11.59 -2.80 12.12
N GLY A 62 12.08 -1.69 12.67
CA GLY A 62 11.32 -0.48 12.95
C GLY A 62 11.61 0.64 11.94
N ASP A 63 11.38 1.89 12.36
CA ASP A 63 11.58 3.09 11.55
C ASP A 63 12.84 3.91 11.93
N SER A 64 13.76 3.33 12.71
CA SER A 64 14.95 4.03 13.20
C SER A 64 16.21 3.76 12.37
N ASP A 65 17.22 4.64 12.43
CA ASP A 65 18.51 4.42 11.77
C ASP A 65 19.27 3.19 12.30
N ALA A 66 18.97 2.75 13.53
CA ALA A 66 19.53 1.52 14.08
C ALA A 66 19.02 0.26 13.35
N ASP A 67 17.88 0.37 12.68
CA ASP A 67 17.21 -0.73 12.00
C ASP A 67 17.76 -0.98 10.58
N GLN A 68 18.72 -0.19 10.10
CA GLN A 68 19.26 -0.32 8.73
C GLN A 68 19.81 -1.73 8.43
N ALA A 69 20.46 -2.37 9.40
CA ALA A 69 20.94 -3.74 9.26
C ALA A 69 19.77 -4.75 9.18
N ALA A 70 18.74 -4.57 9.99
CA ALA A 70 17.54 -5.40 9.98
C ALA A 70 16.74 -5.20 8.68
N LEU A 71 16.65 -3.97 8.17
CA LEU A 71 16.03 -3.65 6.89
C LEU A 71 16.76 -4.33 5.73
N ALA A 72 18.10 -4.32 5.74
CA ALA A 72 18.89 -5.03 4.74
C ALA A 72 18.66 -6.55 4.79
N LEU A 73 18.49 -7.13 5.98
CA LEU A 73 18.12 -8.53 6.15
C LEU A 73 16.71 -8.83 5.61
N LEU A 74 15.72 -8.00 5.94
CA LEU A 74 14.36 -8.13 5.41
C LEU A 74 14.35 -8.13 3.88
N VAL A 75 15.08 -7.19 3.25
CA VAL A 75 15.19 -7.13 1.78
C VAL A 75 15.82 -8.40 1.20
N LYS A 76 16.82 -8.97 1.89
CA LYS A 76 17.50 -10.19 1.46
C LYS A 76 16.58 -11.42 1.56
N ASP A 77 15.74 -11.49 2.58
CA ASP A 77 14.83 -12.61 2.81
C ASP A 77 13.55 -12.53 1.95
N CYS A 78 13.30 -11.39 1.29
CA CYS A 78 12.20 -11.27 0.34
C CYS A 78 12.47 -12.05 -0.96
N GLU A 79 11.43 -12.66 -1.49
CA GLU A 79 11.49 -13.29 -2.81
C GLU A 79 11.46 -12.22 -3.91
N PRO A 80 12.05 -12.45 -5.09
CA PRO A 80 11.92 -11.52 -6.20
C PRO A 80 10.44 -11.33 -6.61
N ALA A 81 9.96 -10.09 -6.69
CA ALA A 81 8.58 -9.83 -7.08
C ALA A 81 8.37 -10.02 -8.58
N THR A 82 7.53 -10.98 -8.94
CA THR A 82 7.01 -11.21 -10.30
C THR A 82 5.84 -10.26 -10.60
N PHE A 83 5.53 -10.05 -11.87
CA PHE A 83 4.30 -9.39 -12.30
C PHE A 83 3.52 -10.28 -13.28
N GLY A 84 2.20 -10.27 -13.15
CA GLY A 84 1.33 -10.95 -14.10
C GLY A 84 1.33 -10.22 -15.44
N ARG A 85 1.61 -10.94 -16.52
CA ARG A 85 1.47 -10.51 -17.91
C ARG A 85 0.54 -11.48 -18.63
N GLY A 86 -0.77 -11.21 -18.55
CA GLY A 86 -1.78 -12.18 -18.97
C GLY A 86 -1.82 -13.37 -17.99
N ASP A 87 -1.66 -14.59 -18.50
CA ASP A 87 -1.62 -15.82 -17.70
C ASP A 87 -0.20 -16.19 -17.23
N GLU A 88 0.81 -15.37 -17.51
CA GLU A 88 2.22 -15.64 -17.17
C GLU A 88 2.71 -14.74 -16.04
N GLU A 89 3.44 -15.31 -15.09
CA GLU A 89 4.27 -14.53 -14.16
C GLU A 89 5.62 -14.24 -14.82
N VAL A 90 5.87 -12.96 -15.12
CA VAL A 90 7.13 -12.53 -15.72
C VAL A 90 7.98 -11.84 -14.65
N PHE A 91 9.24 -12.25 -14.56
CA PHE A 91 10.27 -11.57 -13.79
C PHE A 91 11.13 -10.74 -14.74
N ASP A 92 11.03 -9.41 -14.65
CA ASP A 92 11.87 -8.47 -15.42
C ASP A 92 12.72 -7.62 -14.48
N GLN A 93 14.01 -7.95 -14.40
CA GLN A 93 15.00 -7.23 -13.58
C GLN A 93 15.19 -5.77 -14.00
N GLY A 94 14.85 -5.40 -15.24
CA GLY A 94 14.94 -4.03 -15.74
C GLY A 94 13.79 -3.14 -15.27
N HIS A 95 12.65 -3.74 -14.90
CA HIS A 95 11.42 -3.02 -14.55
C HIS A 95 11.12 -3.00 -13.04
N ARG A 96 11.55 -4.01 -12.28
CA ARG A 96 11.14 -4.14 -10.87
C ARG A 96 12.29 -4.64 -9.96
N LYS A 97 12.90 -3.72 -9.20
CA LYS A 97 13.81 -4.04 -8.08
C LYS A 97 13.04 -4.10 -6.76
N VAL A 98 12.02 -4.95 -6.71
CA VAL A 98 11.12 -5.07 -5.57
C VAL A 98 11.18 -6.50 -5.07
N GLY A 99 11.44 -6.69 -3.78
CA GLY A 99 11.23 -7.94 -3.08
C GLY A 99 9.78 -8.06 -2.64
N LYS A 100 9.24 -9.28 -2.60
CA LYS A 100 7.91 -9.59 -2.07
C LYS A 100 8.01 -10.55 -0.88
N MET A 101 7.04 -10.47 0.01
CA MET A 101 6.82 -11.44 1.07
C MET A 101 5.31 -11.63 1.30
N ASP A 102 4.87 -12.88 1.35
CA ASP A 102 3.46 -13.25 1.52
C ASP A 102 3.02 -13.15 2.99
N THR A 103 1.72 -12.98 3.23
CA THR A 103 1.13 -12.77 4.57
C THR A 103 1.46 -13.83 5.61
N GLU A 104 1.86 -15.03 5.19
CA GLU A 104 2.23 -16.12 6.10
C GLU A 104 3.64 -15.91 6.69
N ALA A 105 4.50 -15.18 5.99
CA ALA A 105 5.91 -14.99 6.32
C ALA A 105 6.19 -13.67 7.05
N PHE A 106 5.20 -12.76 7.16
CA PHE A 106 5.36 -11.50 7.89
C PHE A 106 4.11 -11.06 8.64
N CYS A 107 4.32 -10.20 9.64
CA CYS A 107 3.26 -9.44 10.29
C CYS A 107 3.71 -8.00 10.55
N THR A 108 2.74 -7.13 10.77
CA THR A 108 2.97 -5.73 11.11
C THR A 108 2.01 -5.31 12.22
N ASP A 109 2.43 -4.34 13.03
CA ASP A 109 1.55 -3.66 13.98
C ASP A 109 0.88 -2.42 13.39
N PHE A 110 1.01 -2.19 12.07
CA PHE A 110 0.26 -1.18 11.35
C PHE A 110 -1.22 -1.60 11.18
N GLY A 111 -2.10 -0.92 11.92
CA GLY A 111 -3.54 -1.01 11.74
C GLY A 111 -4.10 0.24 11.04
N PRO A 112 -4.59 0.19 9.78
CA PRO A 112 -5.05 1.38 9.04
C PRO A 112 -6.09 2.25 9.76
N CYS A 113 -6.91 1.65 10.63
CA CYS A 113 -7.89 2.34 11.48
C CYS A 113 -7.23 3.25 12.54
N GLU A 114 -6.05 2.87 13.04
CA GLU A 114 -5.33 3.64 14.05
C GLU A 114 -4.73 4.93 13.48
N TYR A 115 -4.51 4.96 12.16
CA TYR A 115 -3.88 6.06 11.43
C TYR A 115 -4.88 6.94 10.67
N GLY A 116 -6.19 6.72 10.83
CA GLY A 116 -7.22 7.52 10.16
C GLY A 116 -7.30 7.27 8.64
N VAL A 117 -6.69 6.19 8.15
CA VAL A 117 -6.65 5.83 6.73
C VAL A 117 -8.04 5.41 6.26
N MET A 118 -8.74 4.61 7.08
CA MET A 118 -10.07 4.10 6.75
C MET A 118 -11.09 5.23 6.60
N GLU A 119 -11.10 6.19 7.52
CA GLU A 119 -11.97 7.36 7.49
C GLU A 119 -11.68 8.23 6.27
N THR A 120 -10.41 8.37 5.91
CA THR A 120 -9.97 9.11 4.71
C THR A 120 -10.48 8.44 3.44
N VAL A 121 -10.37 7.11 3.36
CA VAL A 121 -10.90 6.33 2.23
C VAL A 121 -12.42 6.45 2.16
N VAL A 122 -13.14 6.27 3.27
CA VAL A 122 -14.61 6.46 3.33
C VAL A 122 -14.99 7.87 2.86
N GLN A 123 -14.35 8.92 3.37
CA GLN A 123 -14.65 10.30 3.00
C GLN A 123 -14.39 10.58 1.52
N ALA A 124 -13.32 10.02 0.96
CA ALA A 124 -13.01 10.17 -0.46
C ALA A 124 -14.02 9.45 -1.36
N LEU A 125 -14.42 8.22 -0.97
CA LEU A 125 -15.39 7.41 -1.72
C LEU A 125 -16.83 7.94 -1.59
N ALA A 126 -17.21 8.48 -0.43
CA ALA A 126 -18.54 9.02 -0.18
C ALA A 126 -18.91 10.19 -1.09
N ASN A 127 -17.92 10.98 -1.51
CA ASN A 127 -18.13 12.12 -2.41
C ASN A 127 -18.10 11.73 -3.91
N THR A 128 -17.87 10.47 -4.24
CA THR A 128 -17.52 10.06 -5.61
C THR A 128 -18.23 8.82 -6.12
N VAL A 129 -18.73 7.95 -5.24
CA VAL A 129 -19.44 6.72 -5.60
C VAL A 129 -20.92 6.84 -5.21
N ASP A 130 -21.80 6.84 -6.20
CA ASP A 130 -23.25 6.80 -5.99
C ASP A 130 -23.61 5.60 -5.11
N GLY A 131 -24.37 5.84 -4.03
CA GLY A 131 -24.76 4.81 -3.05
C GLY A 131 -23.88 4.71 -1.80
N PHE A 132 -22.74 5.41 -1.72
CA PHE A 132 -22.04 5.59 -0.43
C PHE A 132 -22.65 6.69 0.45
N GLY A 133 -23.55 7.52 -0.09
CA GLY A 133 -24.03 8.76 0.56
C GLY A 133 -25.48 8.78 1.06
N GLN A 134 -26.28 7.72 0.91
CA GLN A 134 -27.69 7.72 1.37
C GLN A 134 -28.06 6.38 2.02
N GLY A 135 -27.87 6.28 3.33
CA GLY A 135 -28.47 5.24 4.17
C GLY A 135 -27.85 3.85 4.11
N GLN A 136 -26.77 3.63 3.35
CA GLN A 136 -26.01 2.38 3.34
C GLN A 136 -24.63 2.59 3.97
N CYS A 137 -24.47 2.23 5.25
CA CYS A 137 -23.13 2.03 5.80
C CYS A 137 -22.53 0.80 5.12
N ARG A 138 -21.58 1.01 4.21
CA ARG A 138 -20.69 -0.06 3.76
C ARG A 138 -19.52 -0.12 4.73
N ASP A 139 -19.42 -1.20 5.48
CA ASP A 139 -18.28 -1.44 6.36
C ASP A 139 -17.04 -1.72 5.49
N LEU A 140 -16.05 -0.83 5.55
CA LEU A 140 -14.75 -1.07 4.94
C LEU A 140 -13.91 -1.92 5.89
N ARG A 141 -13.34 -3.01 5.37
CA ARG A 141 -12.38 -3.85 6.09
C ARG A 141 -11.03 -3.78 5.40
N ALA A 142 -9.99 -3.44 6.16
CA ALA A 142 -8.62 -3.59 5.70
C ALA A 142 -8.13 -4.99 6.03
N GLU A 143 -7.46 -5.62 5.07
CA GLU A 143 -6.83 -6.93 5.23
C GLU A 143 -5.37 -6.84 4.78
N LEU A 144 -4.49 -7.54 5.50
CA LEU A 144 -3.09 -7.66 5.11
C LEU A 144 -3.00 -8.50 3.84
N TYR A 145 -2.24 -8.04 2.85
CA TYR A 145 -2.17 -8.70 1.54
C TYR A 145 -0.78 -9.24 1.21
N LYS A 146 0.18 -8.35 0.93
CA LYS A 146 1.58 -8.71 0.70
C LYS A 146 2.47 -7.53 1.01
N LEU A 147 3.70 -7.82 1.39
CA LEU A 147 4.72 -6.81 1.54
C LEU A 147 5.50 -6.72 0.22
N ASP A 148 5.51 -5.54 -0.40
CA ASP A 148 6.38 -5.21 -1.53
C ASP A 148 7.43 -4.19 -1.03
N ILE A 149 8.71 -4.54 -1.10
CA ILE A 149 9.82 -3.71 -0.62
C ILE A 149 10.78 -3.35 -1.75
N SER A 150 11.11 -2.07 -1.88
CA SER A 150 12.05 -1.58 -2.89
C SER A 150 13.24 -0.88 -2.24
N GLN A 151 14.45 -1.16 -2.70
CA GLN A 151 15.61 -0.33 -2.37
C GLN A 151 15.57 0.94 -3.22
N ALA A 152 15.02 2.02 -2.65
CA ALA A 152 15.18 3.33 -3.23
C ALA A 152 16.59 3.83 -2.87
N SER A 153 17.49 3.88 -3.85
CA SER A 153 18.69 4.70 -3.70
C SER A 153 18.22 6.15 -3.66
N VAL A 154 18.19 6.75 -2.47
CA VAL A 154 18.00 8.19 -2.35
C VAL A 154 19.23 8.82 -2.99
N LEU A 155 19.09 9.27 -4.24
CA LEU A 155 20.03 10.20 -4.83
C LEU A 155 19.84 11.52 -4.09
N CYS A 156 20.56 11.69 -2.98
CA CYS A 156 20.82 13.02 -2.44
C CYS A 156 21.62 13.76 -3.51
N SER A 157 20.96 14.64 -4.25
CA SER A 157 21.57 15.69 -5.07
C SER A 157 21.23 17.05 -4.48
#